data_AF-A4I0E9-F1
#
_entry.id   AF-A4I0E9-F1
#
_cell.length_a   1.000
_cell.length_b   1.000
_cell.length_c   1.000
_cell.angle_alpha   90.00
_cell.angle_beta   90.00
_cell.angle_gamma   90.00
#
_symmetry.space_group_name_H-M   'P 1'
#
loop_
_entity.id
_entity.type
_entity.pdbx_description
1 polymer ?
#
loop_
_entity_poly.entity_id
_entity_poly.type
_entity_poly.pdbx_seq_one_letter_code
_entity_poly.pdbx_strand_id
1 'polypeptide(L)'
;MPKSSPPDEHKVLIKKLTHACASYDSAARKYLAAVKALDSSLEAVAIAIRELSQGEENEDAVISVERFCTSVDRHMAGSSAGASSGHSKTGRLSDSAAFNGAEYPFAAYMSDFTREISSAVGELKEILKKIEKSRSKQDDLVDKYNKKRSELDTMEMKLAKKNQGISTNEKYSHKLADRDSLKVQVETGERELRAEFMALLQRRTQTLLQVVRGMQTHSSNYYSHLSKAMQA
;
A
#
# COMPACT_ATOMS: atom_id res chain seq x y z
N MET A 1 -41.71 -54.57 5.24
CA MET A 1 -41.23 -53.48 4.36
C MET A 1 -41.03 -54.05 2.97
N PRO A 2 -41.70 -53.56 1.92
CA PRO A 2 -41.36 -53.97 0.57
C PRO A 2 -39.91 -53.54 0.32
N LYS A 3 -39.04 -54.52 0.08
CA LYS A 3 -37.68 -54.26 -0.40
C LYS A 3 -37.86 -53.48 -1.71
N SER A 4 -37.39 -52.24 -1.76
CA SER A 4 -37.32 -51.51 -3.04
C SER A 4 -36.61 -52.42 -4.02
N SER A 5 -37.29 -52.78 -5.09
CA SER A 5 -36.73 -53.63 -6.13
C SER A 5 -35.40 -53.01 -6.59
N PRO A 6 -34.33 -53.79 -6.84
CA PRO A 6 -33.05 -53.26 -7.30
C PRO A 6 -33.16 -52.22 -8.44
N PRO A 7 -34.08 -52.36 -9.43
CA PRO A 7 -34.30 -51.34 -10.46
C PRO A 7 -34.58 -49.93 -9.92
N ASP A 8 -35.17 -49.80 -8.73
CA ASP A 8 -35.50 -48.51 -8.11
C ASP A 8 -34.30 -47.90 -7.39
N GLU A 9 -33.50 -48.71 -6.70
CA GLU A 9 -32.24 -48.26 -6.08
C GLU A 9 -31.24 -47.75 -7.12
N HIS A 10 -31.14 -48.41 -8.28
CA HIS A 10 -30.32 -47.93 -9.40
C HIS A 10 -30.82 -46.57 -9.92
N LYS A 11 -32.14 -46.37 -10.06
CA LYS A 11 -32.71 -45.07 -10.48
C LYS A 11 -32.41 -43.96 -9.48
N VAL A 12 -32.50 -44.25 -8.17
CA VAL A 12 -32.17 -43.29 -7.11
C VAL A 12 -30.69 -42.94 -7.13
N LEU A 13 -29.80 -43.93 -7.28
CA LEU A 13 -28.36 -43.71 -7.37
C LEU A 13 -28.00 -42.84 -8.59
N ILE A 14 -28.56 -43.14 -9.76
CA ILE A 14 -28.37 -42.34 -10.99
C ILE A 14 -28.78 -40.89 -10.74
N LYS A 15 -29.96 -40.63 -10.15
CA LYS A 15 -30.39 -39.27 -9.82
C LYS A 15 -29.43 -38.55 -8.86
N LYS A 16 -28.95 -39.23 -7.82
CA LYS A 16 -27.98 -38.68 -6.86
C LYS A 16 -26.65 -38.34 -7.53
N LEU A 17 -26.14 -39.22 -8.39
CA LEU A 17 -24.89 -38.99 -9.13
C LEU A 17 -25.04 -37.84 -10.12
N THR A 18 -26.14 -37.77 -10.87
CA THR A 18 -26.41 -36.63 -11.77
C THR A 18 -26.42 -35.31 -11.01
N HIS A 19 -27.07 -35.27 -9.83
CA HIS A 19 -27.07 -34.08 -8.97
C HIS A 19 -25.66 -33.75 -8.43
N ALA A 20 -24.90 -34.77 -8.02
CA ALA A 20 -23.53 -34.59 -7.52
C ALA A 20 -22.60 -34.04 -8.61
N CYS A 21 -22.68 -34.56 -9.85
CA CYS A 21 -21.91 -34.04 -10.99
C CYS A 21 -22.26 -32.56 -11.27
N ALA A 22 -23.54 -32.21 -11.32
CA ALA A 22 -23.96 -30.82 -11.50
C ALA A 22 -23.46 -29.89 -10.37
N SER A 23 -23.46 -30.40 -9.13
CA SER A 23 -22.95 -29.67 -7.96
C SER A 23 -21.43 -29.46 -8.05
N TYR A 24 -20.69 -30.49 -8.47
CA TYR A 24 -19.25 -30.43 -8.71
C TYR A 24 -18.91 -29.38 -9.79
N ASP A 25 -19.59 -29.40 -10.93
CA ASP A 25 -19.35 -28.44 -12.01
C ASP A 25 -19.61 -26.99 -11.58
N SER A 26 -20.60 -26.79 -10.70
CA SER A 26 -20.89 -25.49 -10.10
C SER A 26 -19.78 -25.06 -9.14
N ALA A 27 -19.34 -25.95 -8.25
CA ALA A 27 -18.28 -25.67 -7.29
C ALA A 27 -16.92 -25.42 -7.97
N ALA A 28 -16.55 -26.23 -8.96
CA ALA A 28 -15.32 -26.10 -9.72
C ALA A 28 -15.25 -24.74 -10.44
N ARG A 29 -16.35 -24.28 -11.06
CA ARG A 29 -16.41 -22.95 -11.69
C ARG A 29 -16.24 -21.81 -10.69
N LYS A 30 -16.85 -21.91 -9.50
CA LYS A 30 -16.67 -20.91 -8.43
C LYS A 30 -15.22 -20.86 -7.94
N TYR A 31 -14.61 -22.03 -7.75
CA TYR A 31 -13.20 -22.12 -7.36
C TYR A 31 -12.28 -21.47 -8.39
N LEU A 32 -12.43 -21.81 -9.67
CA LEU A 32 -11.62 -21.22 -10.74
C LEU A 32 -11.81 -19.69 -10.85
N ALA A 33 -13.04 -19.20 -10.68
CA ALA A 33 -13.31 -17.76 -10.66
C ALA A 33 -12.63 -17.05 -9.48
N ALA A 34 -12.61 -17.66 -8.30
CA ALA A 34 -11.93 -17.12 -7.13
C ALA A 34 -10.40 -17.09 -7.31
N VAL A 35 -9.81 -18.14 -7.88
CA VAL A 35 -8.37 -18.18 -8.20
C VAL A 35 -8.00 -17.07 -9.20
N LYS A 36 -8.81 -16.87 -10.24
CA LYS A 36 -8.60 -15.77 -11.20
C LYS A 36 -8.70 -14.39 -10.53
N ALA A 37 -9.67 -14.20 -9.65
CA ALA A 37 -9.83 -12.94 -8.93
C ALA A 37 -8.64 -12.67 -7.98
N LEU A 38 -8.09 -13.71 -7.37
CA LEU A 38 -6.88 -13.62 -6.55
C LEU A 38 -5.68 -13.17 -7.38
N ASP A 39 -5.44 -13.76 -8.55
CA ASP A 39 -4.34 -13.38 -9.44
C ASP A 39 -4.44 -11.89 -9.86
N SER A 40 -5.62 -11.45 -10.31
CA SER A 40 -5.84 -10.04 -10.65
C SER A 40 -5.67 -9.10 -9.45
N SER A 41 -6.05 -9.54 -8.25
CA SER A 41 -5.86 -8.73 -7.03
C SER A 41 -4.38 -8.63 -6.65
N LEU A 42 -3.61 -9.71 -6.84
CA LEU A 42 -2.17 -9.73 -6.58
C LEU A 42 -1.43 -8.79 -7.55
N GLU A 43 -1.80 -8.80 -8.83
CA GLU A 43 -1.29 -7.86 -9.83
C GLU A 43 -1.59 -6.41 -9.44
N ALA A 44 -2.83 -6.09 -9.05
CA ALA A 44 -3.21 -4.76 -8.59
C ALA A 44 -2.40 -4.29 -7.37
N VAL A 45 -2.14 -5.19 -6.41
CA VAL A 45 -1.28 -4.88 -5.26
C VAL A 45 0.17 -4.64 -5.69
N ALA A 46 0.71 -5.43 -6.60
CA ALA A 46 2.07 -5.22 -7.12
C ALA A 46 2.21 -3.86 -7.83
N ILE A 47 1.20 -3.44 -8.61
CA ILE A 47 1.15 -2.11 -9.22
C ILE A 47 1.12 -1.02 -8.14
N ALA A 48 0.25 -1.14 -7.14
CA ALA A 48 0.15 -0.17 -6.05
C ALA A 48 1.46 -0.04 -5.23
N ILE A 49 2.16 -1.16 -4.99
CA ILE A 49 3.47 -1.14 -4.33
C ILE A 49 4.51 -0.42 -5.21
N ARG A 50 4.49 -0.65 -6.53
CA ARG A 50 5.38 0.03 -7.49
C ARG A 50 5.11 1.54 -7.56
N GLU A 51 3.84 1.95 -7.50
CA GLU A 51 3.48 3.36 -7.39
C GLU A 51 3.96 3.97 -6.07
N LEU A 52 3.80 3.24 -4.97
CA LEU A 52 4.26 3.69 -3.65
C LEU A 52 5.80 3.81 -3.57
N SER A 53 6.54 3.05 -4.37
CA SER A 53 8.01 3.12 -4.44
C SER A 53 8.55 4.17 -5.40
N GLN A 54 7.71 4.97 -6.06
CA GLN A 54 8.20 6.01 -6.96
C GLN A 54 9.02 7.06 -6.20
N GLY A 55 10.22 7.35 -6.73
CA GLY A 55 11.18 8.24 -6.07
C GLY A 55 11.70 7.69 -4.74
N GLU A 56 11.69 6.37 -4.56
CA GLU A 56 12.42 5.72 -3.46
C GLU A 56 13.92 5.75 -3.73
N GLU A 57 14.68 6.16 -2.71
CA GLU A 57 16.15 6.31 -2.79
C GLU A 57 16.86 5.20 -2.00
N ASN A 58 16.16 4.55 -1.06
CA ASN A 58 16.72 3.43 -0.32
C ASN A 58 16.83 2.17 -1.21
N GLU A 59 18.06 1.77 -1.52
CA GLU A 59 18.35 0.63 -2.42
C GLU A 59 17.70 -0.68 -1.96
N ASP A 60 17.73 -0.99 -0.66
CA ASP A 60 17.13 -2.23 -0.14
C ASP A 60 15.62 -2.28 -0.38
N ALA A 61 14.93 -1.16 -0.19
CA ALA A 61 13.50 -1.05 -0.47
C ALA A 61 13.21 -1.17 -1.97
N VAL A 62 13.99 -0.48 -2.82
CA VAL A 62 13.87 -0.56 -4.28
C VAL A 62 14.03 -2.01 -4.74
N ILE A 63 15.12 -2.67 -4.36
CA ILE A 63 15.41 -4.06 -4.75
C ILE A 63 14.30 -5.00 -4.26
N SER A 64 13.84 -4.83 -3.02
CA SER A 64 12.78 -5.66 -2.44
C SER A 64 11.47 -5.52 -3.22
N VAL A 65 11.08 -4.28 -3.56
CA VAL A 65 9.88 -3.98 -4.35
C VAL A 65 10.00 -4.52 -5.76
N GLU A 66 11.10 -4.23 -6.46
CA GLU A 66 11.34 -4.70 -7.82
C GLU A 66 11.29 -6.22 -7.90
N ARG A 67 11.99 -6.92 -7.01
CA ARG A 67 11.97 -8.39 -6.97
C ARG A 67 10.57 -8.94 -6.78
N PHE A 68 9.79 -8.34 -5.87
CA PHE A 68 8.40 -8.75 -5.64
C PHE A 68 7.55 -8.52 -6.89
N CYS A 69 7.54 -7.31 -7.43
CA CYS A 69 6.71 -6.95 -8.59
C CYS A 69 7.10 -7.74 -9.84
N THR A 70 8.40 -7.91 -10.14
CA THR A 70 8.87 -8.74 -11.26
C THR A 70 8.48 -10.21 -11.08
N SER A 71 8.46 -10.73 -9.85
CA SER A 71 7.99 -12.09 -9.61
C SER A 71 6.50 -12.23 -9.91
N VAL A 72 5.69 -11.24 -9.57
CA VAL A 72 4.26 -11.19 -9.93
C VAL A 72 4.08 -11.05 -11.43
N ASP A 73 4.79 -10.12 -12.08
CA ASP A 73 4.75 -9.93 -13.54
C ASP A 73 5.07 -11.24 -14.27
N ARG A 74 6.08 -11.99 -13.81
CA ARG A 74 6.44 -13.30 -14.39
C ARG A 74 5.35 -14.35 -14.18
N HIS A 75 4.70 -14.38 -13.01
CA HIS A 75 3.56 -15.27 -12.74
C HIS A 75 2.41 -14.96 -13.70
N MET A 76 2.06 -13.68 -13.85
CA MET A 76 0.99 -13.23 -14.76
C MET A 76 1.34 -13.44 -16.24
N ALA A 77 2.61 -13.31 -16.62
CA ALA A 77 3.09 -13.65 -17.96
C ALA A 77 3.03 -15.16 -18.24
N GLY A 78 3.31 -16.00 -17.23
CA GLY A 78 3.11 -17.45 -17.32
C GLY A 78 1.63 -17.83 -17.51
N SER A 79 0.72 -17.04 -16.96
CA SER A 79 -0.73 -17.21 -17.17
C SER A 79 -1.17 -16.87 -18.61
N SER A 80 -0.39 -16.09 -19.36
CA SER A 80 -0.66 -15.74 -20.77
C SER A 80 0.15 -16.56 -21.76
N ALA A 81 1.35 -17.03 -21.38
CA ALA A 81 2.15 -17.96 -22.17
C ALA A 81 1.61 -19.39 -22.01
N GLY A 82 0.62 -19.74 -22.82
CA GLY A 82 0.05 -21.09 -22.86
C GLY A 82 1.13 -22.18 -22.84
N ALA A 83 1.04 -23.06 -21.83
CA ALA A 83 1.50 -24.45 -21.80
C ALA A 83 2.66 -24.83 -22.74
N SER A 84 3.75 -24.06 -22.75
CA SER A 84 4.94 -24.37 -23.54
C SER A 84 5.94 -25.08 -22.62
N SER A 85 5.79 -26.40 -22.58
CA SER A 85 6.86 -27.39 -22.38
C SER A 85 8.23 -26.81 -21.98
N GLY A 86 8.49 -26.75 -20.69
CA GLY A 86 9.80 -26.37 -20.15
C GLY A 86 10.12 -27.21 -18.92
N HIS A 87 10.59 -28.44 -19.13
CA HIS A 87 11.29 -29.23 -18.12
C HIS A 87 12.39 -28.36 -17.48
N SER A 88 12.14 -27.79 -16.30
CA SER A 88 13.20 -27.21 -15.49
C SER A 88 13.21 -27.88 -14.11
N LYS A 89 14.18 -28.79 -14.01
CA LYS A 89 14.96 -29.18 -12.83
C LYS A 89 14.19 -29.25 -11.52
N THR A 90 14.00 -30.49 -11.08
CA THR A 90 13.92 -30.96 -9.70
C THR A 90 14.67 -30.06 -8.71
N GLY A 91 13.98 -29.02 -8.24
CA GLY A 91 14.36 -28.25 -7.08
C GLY A 91 14.13 -29.15 -5.88
N ARG A 92 15.23 -29.66 -5.34
CA ARG A 92 15.35 -30.38 -4.07
C ARG A 92 14.35 -29.80 -3.07
N LEU A 93 13.31 -30.57 -2.73
CA LEU A 93 12.39 -30.25 -1.66
C LEU A 93 13.24 -30.10 -0.40
N SER A 94 13.42 -28.86 0.06
CA SER A 94 14.06 -28.57 1.33
C SER A 94 13.29 -29.32 2.41
N ASP A 95 14.04 -30.05 3.23
CA ASP A 95 13.56 -30.89 4.32
C ASP A 95 12.38 -30.25 5.04
N SER A 96 11.26 -30.96 5.01
CA SER A 96 10.09 -30.63 5.82
C SER A 96 10.52 -30.72 7.27
N ALA A 97 10.76 -29.57 7.90
CA ALA A 97 10.77 -29.49 9.35
C ALA A 97 9.50 -30.19 9.85
N ALA A 98 9.70 -31.24 10.65
CA ALA A 98 8.65 -31.94 11.36
C ALA A 98 7.89 -30.89 12.20
N PHE A 99 6.68 -30.51 11.78
CA PHE A 99 5.97 -29.42 12.43
C PHE A 99 4.71 -29.92 13.13
N ASN A 100 4.66 -29.61 14.42
CA ASN A 100 3.54 -29.79 15.33
C ASN A 100 2.35 -28.94 14.89
N GLY A 101 1.43 -29.53 14.11
CA GLY A 101 -0.03 -29.43 14.22
C GLY A 101 -0.77 -28.09 14.38
N ALA A 102 -0.11 -26.94 14.50
CA ALA A 102 -0.77 -25.65 14.52
C ALA A 102 -1.10 -25.30 13.08
N GLU A 103 -2.31 -25.64 12.66
CA GLU A 103 -2.91 -25.14 11.44
C GLU A 103 -2.76 -23.62 11.39
N TYR A 104 -2.43 -23.06 10.23
CA TYR A 104 -2.45 -21.61 10.01
C TYR A 104 -3.71 -21.27 9.22
N PRO A 105 -4.87 -21.19 9.90
CA PRO A 105 -6.15 -21.02 9.23
C PRO A 105 -6.24 -19.65 8.59
N PHE A 106 -7.16 -19.53 7.63
CA PHE A 106 -7.42 -18.28 6.92
C PHE A 106 -7.68 -17.08 7.84
N ALA A 107 -8.36 -17.30 8.98
CA ALA A 107 -8.63 -16.25 9.96
C ALA A 107 -7.34 -15.67 10.58
N ALA A 108 -6.35 -16.52 10.87
CA ALA A 108 -5.05 -16.09 11.39
C ALA A 108 -4.29 -15.29 10.32
N TYR A 109 -4.24 -15.81 9.09
CA TYR A 109 -3.67 -15.11 7.93
C TYR A 109 -4.27 -13.71 7.73
N MET A 110 -5.60 -13.58 7.78
CA MET A 110 -6.28 -12.29 7.62
C MET A 110 -5.95 -11.32 8.77
N SER A 111 -5.86 -11.82 10.00
CA SER A 111 -5.48 -11.02 11.17
C SER A 111 -4.08 -10.48 11.02
N ASP A 112 -3.12 -11.34 10.68
CA ASP A 112 -1.71 -10.98 10.53
C ASP A 112 -1.49 -10.05 9.33
N PHE A 113 -2.15 -10.32 8.19
CA PHE A 113 -2.14 -9.44 7.03
C PHE A 113 -2.67 -8.04 7.41
N THR A 114 -3.81 -7.96 8.10
CA THR A 114 -4.38 -6.67 8.48
C THR A 114 -3.48 -5.93 9.47
N ARG A 115 -2.97 -6.64 10.47
CA ARG A 115 -2.16 -6.09 11.56
C ARG A 115 -0.79 -5.61 11.09
N GLU A 116 -0.18 -6.25 10.11
CA GLU A 116 1.20 -5.95 9.72
C GLU A 116 1.30 -5.23 8.38
N ILE A 117 0.37 -5.44 7.46
CA ILE A 117 0.45 -4.88 6.10
C ILE A 117 -0.53 -3.72 5.97
N SER A 118 -1.82 -3.95 6.25
CA SER A 118 -2.84 -2.90 6.10
C SER A 118 -2.65 -1.76 7.10
N SER A 119 -2.25 -2.05 8.33
CA SER A 119 -1.94 -1.04 9.35
C SER A 119 -0.81 -0.11 8.93
N ALA A 120 0.30 -0.66 8.38
CA ALA A 120 1.46 0.10 7.96
C ALA A 120 1.14 1.10 6.85
N VAL A 121 0.28 0.71 5.91
CA VAL A 121 -0.26 1.60 4.88
C VAL A 121 -1.22 2.63 5.49
N GLY A 122 -2.05 2.23 6.46
CA GLY A 122 -2.93 3.12 7.21
C GLY A 122 -2.17 4.23 7.95
N GLU A 123 -1.09 3.88 8.63
CA GLU A 123 -0.23 4.85 9.32
C GLU A 123 0.44 5.82 8.35
N LEU A 124 0.92 5.33 7.21
CA LEU A 124 1.49 6.18 6.16
C LEU A 124 0.46 7.19 5.63
N LYS A 125 -0.79 6.76 5.41
CA LYS A 125 -1.90 7.65 5.02
C LYS A 125 -2.17 8.74 6.06
N GLU A 126 -2.12 8.41 7.35
CA GLU A 126 -2.34 9.41 8.40
C GLU A 126 -1.19 10.43 8.49
N ILE A 127 0.05 10.01 8.23
CA ILE A 127 1.19 10.93 8.14
C ILE A 127 1.06 11.85 6.92
N LEU A 128 0.68 11.32 5.76
CA LEU A 128 0.42 12.12 4.55
C LEU A 128 -0.62 13.22 4.81
N LYS A 129 -1.77 12.87 5.40
CA LYS A 129 -2.81 13.85 5.75
C LYS A 129 -2.32 14.94 6.71
N LYS A 130 -1.43 14.61 7.65
CA LYS A 130 -0.85 15.59 8.58
C LYS A 130 0.04 16.58 7.83
N ILE A 131 0.92 16.07 6.97
CA ILE A 131 1.84 16.89 6.17
C ILE A 131 1.09 17.79 5.19
N GLU A 132 0.04 17.28 4.55
CA GLU A 132 -0.83 18.09 3.67
C GLU A 132 -1.44 19.29 4.43
N LYS A 133 -1.89 19.06 5.67
CA LYS A 133 -2.40 20.14 6.53
C LYS A 133 -1.30 21.11 6.96
N SER A 134 -0.11 20.62 7.32
CA SER A 134 1.04 21.46 7.65
C SER A 134 1.46 22.32 6.46
N ARG A 135 1.50 21.74 5.26
CA ARG A 135 1.78 22.44 4.00
C ARG A 135 0.75 23.53 3.72
N SER A 136 -0.54 23.22 3.81
CA SER A 136 -1.59 24.23 3.61
C SER A 136 -1.47 25.40 4.58
N LYS A 137 -1.16 25.15 5.86
CA LYS A 137 -0.91 26.22 6.84
C LYS A 137 0.34 27.04 6.51
N GLN A 138 1.39 26.38 6.02
CA GLN A 138 2.61 27.03 5.60
C GLN A 138 2.38 27.95 4.40
N ASP A 139 1.62 27.48 3.40
CA ASP A 139 1.24 28.27 2.22
C ASP A 139 0.44 29.53 2.65
N ASP A 140 -0.52 29.39 3.58
CA ASP A 140 -1.26 30.52 4.14
C ASP A 140 -0.35 31.54 4.88
N LEU A 141 0.67 31.06 5.58
CA LEU A 141 1.65 31.92 6.28
C LEU A 141 2.53 32.67 5.27
N VAL A 142 2.99 31.98 4.23
CA VAL A 142 3.77 32.55 3.13
C VAL A 142 2.98 33.65 2.43
N ASP A 143 1.69 33.43 2.16
CA ASP A 143 0.82 34.43 1.55
C ASP A 143 0.62 35.67 2.42
N LYS A 144 0.43 35.49 3.73
CA LYS A 144 0.34 36.62 4.69
C LYS A 144 1.63 37.42 4.73
N TYR A 145 2.78 36.74 4.77
CA TYR A 145 4.09 37.38 4.72
C TYR A 145 4.26 38.18 3.42
N ASN A 146 3.98 37.57 2.26
CA ASN A 146 4.12 38.21 0.96
C ASN A 146 3.19 39.42 0.82
N LYS A 147 1.96 39.34 1.33
CA LYS A 147 1.04 40.47 1.38
C LYS A 147 1.61 41.63 2.20
N LYS A 148 2.16 41.36 3.39
CA LYS A 148 2.76 42.38 4.25
C LYS A 148 4.00 43.00 3.64
N ARG A 149 4.83 42.20 2.98
CA ARG A 149 5.97 42.68 2.19
C ARG A 149 5.51 43.66 1.10
N SER A 150 4.53 43.29 0.29
CA SER A 150 3.99 44.17 -0.76
C SER A 150 3.35 45.46 -0.21
N GLU A 151 2.68 45.39 0.95
CA GLU A 151 2.16 46.59 1.64
C GLU A 151 3.26 47.55 2.09
N LEU A 152 4.40 47.02 2.56
CA LEU A 152 5.57 47.80 2.95
C LEU A 152 6.24 48.44 1.72
N ASP A 153 6.47 47.67 0.67
CA ASP A 153 7.06 48.17 -0.58
C ASP A 153 6.21 49.34 -1.14
N THR A 154 4.88 49.18 -1.10
CA THR A 154 3.94 50.25 -1.51
C THR A 154 4.03 51.48 -0.61
N MET A 155 4.20 51.29 0.70
CA MET A 155 4.32 52.40 1.66
C MET A 155 5.63 53.15 1.48
N GLU A 156 6.72 52.43 1.28
CA GLU A 156 8.05 52.98 1.00
C GLU A 156 8.04 53.84 -0.26
N MET A 157 7.45 53.34 -1.35
CA MET A 157 7.27 54.12 -2.57
C MET A 157 6.44 55.39 -2.35
N LYS A 158 5.40 55.32 -1.51
CA LYS A 158 4.56 56.49 -1.17
C LYS A 158 5.30 57.51 -0.32
N LEU A 159 6.11 57.07 0.64
CA LEU A 159 6.91 57.95 1.50
C LEU A 159 8.04 58.62 0.71
N ALA A 160 8.73 57.87 -0.14
CA ALA A 160 9.75 58.38 -1.05
C ALA A 160 9.18 59.46 -1.98
N LYS A 161 8.00 59.24 -2.58
CA LYS A 161 7.31 60.25 -3.41
C LYS A 161 6.93 61.53 -2.66
N LYS A 162 6.79 61.46 -1.33
CA LYS A 162 6.50 62.62 -0.46
C LYS A 162 7.77 63.24 0.14
N ASN A 163 8.97 62.80 -0.26
CA ASN A 163 10.24 63.17 0.35
C ASN A 163 10.24 62.97 1.88
N GLN A 164 9.52 61.97 2.37
CA GLN A 164 9.49 61.59 3.78
C GLN A 164 10.44 60.41 4.01
N GLY A 165 11.29 60.51 5.03
CA GLY A 165 12.19 59.43 5.42
C GLY A 165 11.41 58.24 6.01
N ILE A 166 11.80 57.02 5.66
CA ILE A 166 11.22 55.80 6.23
C ILE A 166 11.57 55.62 7.71
N SER A 167 12.76 56.04 8.13
CA SER A 167 13.28 55.88 9.49
C SER A 167 12.54 56.71 10.53
N THR A 168 11.93 57.82 10.12
CA THR A 168 11.14 58.70 11.00
C THR A 168 9.65 58.37 10.96
N ASN A 169 9.22 57.40 10.17
CA ASN A 169 7.81 57.02 10.03
C ASN A 169 7.46 55.85 10.96
N GLU A 170 6.81 56.15 12.08
CA GLU A 170 6.40 55.13 13.08
C GLU A 170 5.54 54.01 12.48
N LYS A 171 4.64 54.34 11.55
CA LYS A 171 3.74 53.37 10.91
C LYS A 171 4.51 52.41 10.01
N TYR A 172 5.55 52.89 9.31
CA TYR A 172 6.44 52.05 8.53
C TYR A 172 7.21 51.09 9.44
N SER A 173 7.83 51.62 10.50
CA SER A 173 8.59 50.81 11.48
C SER A 173 7.74 49.71 12.12
N HIS A 174 6.48 50.00 12.48
CA HIS A 174 5.58 49.00 13.05
C HIS A 174 5.23 47.89 12.05
N LYS A 175 4.89 48.26 10.81
CA LYS A 175 4.61 47.27 9.75
C LYS A 175 5.84 46.44 9.38
N LEU A 176 7.04 47.04 9.45
CA LEU A 176 8.30 46.36 9.21
C LEU A 176 8.51 45.26 10.26
N ALA A 177 8.30 45.58 11.54
CA ALA A 177 8.35 44.61 12.62
C ALA A 177 7.33 43.47 12.44
N ASP A 178 6.09 43.77 12.03
CA ASP A 178 5.07 42.75 11.73
C ASP A 178 5.53 41.80 10.60
N ARG A 179 6.09 42.37 9.52
CA ARG A 179 6.61 41.59 8.39
C ARG A 179 7.76 40.70 8.82
N ASP A 180 8.71 41.24 9.59
CA ASP A 180 9.87 40.50 10.07
C ASP A 180 9.45 39.37 11.01
N SER A 181 8.46 39.59 11.88
CA SER A 181 7.85 38.55 12.71
C SER A 181 7.23 37.42 11.87
N LEU A 182 6.47 37.76 10.81
CA LEU A 182 5.93 36.77 9.88
C LEU A 182 7.03 36.03 9.11
N LYS A 183 8.12 36.71 8.75
CA LYS A 183 9.26 36.10 8.08
C LYS A 183 9.86 34.97 8.93
N VAL A 184 10.07 35.23 10.22
CA VAL A 184 10.59 34.24 11.17
C VAL A 184 9.64 33.05 11.30
N GLN A 185 8.32 33.29 11.31
CA GLN A 185 7.33 32.21 11.34
C GLN A 185 7.35 31.36 10.06
N VAL A 186 7.44 31.99 8.89
CA VAL A 186 7.56 31.29 7.60
C VAL A 186 8.82 30.43 7.56
N GLU A 187 9.99 30.97 7.93
CA GLU A 187 11.24 30.22 7.95
C GLU A 187 11.22 29.06 8.95
N THR A 188 10.53 29.23 10.08
CA THR A 188 10.36 28.17 11.08
C THR A 188 9.45 27.06 10.57
N GLY A 189 8.28 27.42 10.02
CA GLY A 189 7.35 26.44 9.45
C GLY A 189 7.92 25.71 8.22
N GLU A 190 8.79 26.34 7.44
CA GLU A 190 9.50 25.67 6.34
C GLU A 190 10.47 24.61 6.87
N ARG A 191 11.20 24.89 7.95
CA ARG A 191 12.08 23.91 8.61
C ARG A 191 11.29 22.74 9.18
N GLU A 192 10.16 23.01 9.82
CA GLU A 192 9.27 21.98 10.36
C GLU A 192 8.70 21.10 9.25
N LEU A 193 8.15 21.69 8.18
CA LEU A 193 7.62 20.94 7.05
C LEU A 193 8.68 20.07 6.37
N ARG A 194 9.91 20.57 6.24
CA ARG A 194 11.04 19.76 5.73
C ARG A 194 11.33 18.57 6.64
N ALA A 195 11.34 18.76 7.96
CA ALA A 195 11.56 17.68 8.91
C ALA A 195 10.43 16.62 8.84
N GLU A 196 9.17 17.07 8.75
CA GLU A 196 8.03 16.16 8.57
C GLU A 196 8.10 15.39 7.26
N PHE A 197 8.51 16.04 6.16
CA PHE A 197 8.70 15.40 4.87
C PHE A 197 9.80 14.34 4.91
N MET A 198 10.94 14.61 5.55
CA MET A 198 11.99 13.60 5.74
C MET A 198 11.50 12.41 6.56
N ALA A 199 10.70 12.64 7.60
CA ALA A 199 10.08 11.57 8.38
C ALA A 199 9.08 10.74 7.54
N LEU A 200 8.33 11.38 6.64
CA LEU A 200 7.46 10.69 5.69
C LEU A 200 8.25 9.79 4.75
N LEU A 201 9.36 10.26 4.19
CA LEU A 201 10.21 9.45 3.31
C LEU A 201 10.75 8.21 4.05
N GLN A 202 11.26 8.40 5.26
CA GLN A 202 11.72 7.28 6.10
C GLN A 202 10.58 6.30 6.40
N ARG A 203 9.37 6.80 6.69
CA ARG A 203 8.22 5.93 6.95
C ARG A 203 7.80 5.18 5.70
N ARG A 204 7.80 5.82 4.52
CA ARG A 204 7.51 5.18 3.23
C ARG A 204 8.44 3.99 3.01
N THR A 205 9.75 4.17 3.19
CA THR A 205 10.75 3.09 3.08
C THR A 205 10.42 1.92 4.01
N GLN A 206 10.12 2.21 5.29
CA GLN A 206 9.74 1.18 6.26
C GLN A 206 8.45 0.45 5.85
N THR A 207 7.42 1.19 5.43
CA THR A 207 6.15 0.62 4.98
C THR A 207 6.34 -0.28 3.77
N LEU A 208 7.14 0.12 2.77
CA LEU A 208 7.43 -0.71 1.60
C LEU A 208 8.07 -2.05 1.99
N LEU A 209 9.12 -2.00 2.82
CA LEU A 209 9.79 -3.21 3.31
C LEU A 209 8.85 -4.09 4.12
N GLN A 210 8.05 -3.49 5.01
CA GLN A 210 7.09 -4.21 5.85
C GLN A 210 5.98 -4.85 5.03
N VAL A 211 5.42 -4.14 4.05
CA VAL A 211 4.37 -4.65 3.15
C VAL A 211 4.90 -5.83 2.34
N VAL A 212 6.05 -5.67 1.67
CA VAL A 212 6.61 -6.75 0.83
C VAL A 212 6.97 -7.97 1.68
N ARG A 213 7.67 -7.78 2.79
CA ARG A 213 8.06 -8.89 3.68
C ARG A 213 6.85 -9.56 4.32
N GLY A 214 5.87 -8.77 4.76
CA GLY A 214 4.63 -9.26 5.36
C GLY A 214 3.84 -10.10 4.36
N MET A 215 3.67 -9.62 3.12
CA MET A 215 2.99 -10.37 2.07
C MET A 215 3.73 -11.69 1.77
N GLN A 216 5.04 -11.63 1.57
CA GLN A 216 5.83 -12.84 1.30
C GLN A 216 5.71 -13.86 2.44
N THR A 217 5.87 -13.42 3.69
CA THR A 217 5.86 -14.28 4.87
C THR A 217 4.48 -14.90 5.09
N HIS A 218 3.45 -14.06 5.20
CA HIS A 218 2.11 -14.52 5.57
C HIS A 218 1.44 -15.29 4.45
N SER A 219 1.58 -14.85 3.19
CA SER A 219 1.02 -15.60 2.06
C SER A 219 1.75 -16.92 1.84
N SER A 220 3.09 -16.96 1.95
CA SER A 220 3.85 -18.22 1.84
C SER A 220 3.44 -19.20 2.93
N ASN A 221 3.32 -18.74 4.18
CA ASN A 221 2.86 -19.57 5.29
C ASN A 221 1.45 -20.10 5.03
N TYR A 222 0.50 -19.23 4.66
CA TYR A 222 -0.89 -19.64 4.41
C TYR A 222 -1.00 -20.69 3.30
N TYR A 223 -0.40 -20.43 2.12
CA TYR A 223 -0.51 -21.37 1.01
C TYR A 223 0.26 -22.67 1.24
N SER A 224 1.36 -22.65 2.00
CA SER A 224 2.07 -23.86 2.42
C SER A 224 1.18 -24.74 3.31
N HIS A 225 0.49 -24.15 4.30
CA HIS A 225 -0.42 -24.88 5.17
C HIS A 225 -1.67 -25.36 4.44
N LEU A 226 -2.24 -24.53 3.56
CA LEU A 226 -3.39 -24.91 2.72
C LEU A 226 -3.03 -26.10 1.81
N SER A 227 -1.85 -26.08 1.19
CA SER A 227 -1.38 -27.18 0.34
C SER A 227 -1.24 -28.49 1.14
N LYS A 228 -0.70 -28.44 2.36
CA LYS A 228 -0.62 -29.61 3.24
C LYS A 228 -1.99 -30.12 3.67
N ALA A 229 -2.92 -29.23 4.00
CA ALA A 229 -4.29 -29.59 4.37
C ALA A 229 -5.05 -30.28 3.22
N MET A 230 -4.75 -29.94 1.97
CA MET A 230 -5.33 -30.60 0.79
C MET A 230 -4.71 -31.99 0.49
N GLN A 231 -3.58 -32.32 1.09
CA GLN A 231 -2.88 -33.61 0.90
C GLN A 231 -3.12 -34.61 2.04
N ALA A 232 -3.65 -34.16 3.18
CA ALA A 232 -4.01 -34.98 4.33
C ALA A 232 -5.36 -35.67 4.11
#